data_AF-D9SMR3-F1
#
_entry.id   AF-D9SMR3-F1
#
_cell.length_a   1.000
_cell.length_b   1.000
_cell.length_c   1.000
_cell.angle_alpha   90.00
_cell.angle_beta   90.00
_cell.angle_gamma   90.00
#
_symmetry.space_group_name_H-M   'P 1'
#
loop_
_entity.id
_entity.type
_entity.pdbx_description
1 polymer ?
#
loop_
_entity_poly.entity_id
_entity_poly.type
_entity_poly.pdbx_seq_one_letter_code
_entity_poly.pdbx_strand_id
1 'polypeptide(L)'
;MLALIKNEYRKLFRRTQTWVLIGLFLAVMCLGTVFAYYTYRIDQRNQKPETQKANIEQQISYLEENKKQFANNESKDNQVKEEYESNIDREIANLRNQIDYLNQVIEKGEENIDWKSNLKTEIDNQKKTIEEMEKNAETNEGTENFVYLNNDLNQQKADLEKLQYLYDNDIKPIKGSTFDGYSVINKIFTVLGGIILTLGVIIFSSDIVSGEMNPATVKFLLVQPTTRRKILLSKFITIVTAAIGLIVGIQILFFLGIGITNGFGNGNYPVIVGAKFEVLKTILLSDGSHPIAIIENSMHIISTSQYFIQYIGFEILFILAGSAFGFMLSTICKSATLSTVIGIIISIASPIFFQVVKGLKKFVHLLFVAYNDPSMILSGMSAQYYNNIHYNGITGIIVLIVTAVICYIVSDIIFTRKDFAA
;
A
#
# COMPACT_ATOMS: atom_id res chain seq x y z
N MET A 1 -22.19 13.83 28.38
CA MET A 1 -21.55 13.45 27.10
C MET A 1 -21.72 11.98 26.77
N LEU A 2 -21.31 11.05 27.65
CA LEU A 2 -21.45 9.60 27.40
C LEU A 2 -22.88 9.14 27.06
N ALA A 3 -23.91 9.67 27.74
CA ALA A 3 -25.31 9.36 27.41
C ALA A 3 -25.72 9.79 25.98
N LEU A 4 -25.19 10.92 25.50
CA LEU A 4 -25.43 11.39 24.12
C LEU A 4 -24.73 10.47 23.12
N ILE A 5 -23.45 10.14 23.36
CA ILE A 5 -22.69 9.21 22.52
C ILE A 5 -23.39 7.85 22.44
N LYS A 6 -23.84 7.30 23.57
CA LYS A 6 -24.61 6.05 23.62
C LYS A 6 -25.90 6.12 22.79
N ASN A 7 -26.61 7.25 22.83
CA ASN A 7 -27.82 7.44 22.06
C ASN A 7 -27.52 7.51 20.55
N GLU A 8 -26.49 8.25 20.16
CA GLU A 8 -26.05 8.35 18.77
C GLU A 8 -25.57 7.00 18.23
N TYR A 9 -24.86 6.19 19.02
CA TYR A 9 -24.51 4.82 18.66
C TYR A 9 -25.75 3.95 18.38
N ARG A 10 -26.75 4.02 19.26
CA ARG A 10 -28.01 3.28 19.06
C ARG A 10 -28.71 3.71 17.77
N LYS A 11 -28.71 5.01 17.45
CA LYS A 11 -29.27 5.50 16.19
C LYS A 11 -28.47 4.97 15.00
N LEU A 12 -27.15 5.10 15.04
CA LEU A 12 -26.24 4.68 13.97
C LEU A 12 -26.48 3.21 13.58
N PHE A 13 -26.44 2.30 14.55
CA PHE A 13 -26.65 0.86 14.30
C PHE A 13 -28.09 0.45 13.96
N ARG A 14 -29.08 1.34 14.08
CA ARG A 14 -30.44 1.11 13.57
C ARG A 14 -30.58 1.46 12.09
N ARG A 15 -29.58 2.12 11.50
CA ARG A 15 -29.60 2.51 10.08
C ARG A 15 -29.23 1.30 9.23
N THR A 16 -30.04 1.01 8.23
CA THR A 16 -29.77 -0.07 7.26
C THR A 16 -28.44 0.12 6.55
N GLN A 17 -28.09 1.37 6.22
CA GLN A 17 -26.82 1.73 5.58
C GLN A 17 -25.58 1.28 6.39
N THR A 18 -25.63 1.33 7.72
CA THR A 18 -24.53 0.86 8.57
C THR A 18 -24.29 -0.63 8.39
N TRP A 19 -25.35 -1.44 8.37
CA TRP A 19 -25.24 -2.89 8.13
C TRP A 19 -24.82 -3.22 6.71
N VAL A 20 -25.26 -2.45 5.71
CA VAL A 20 -24.80 -2.59 4.32
C VAL A 20 -23.30 -2.35 4.23
N LEU A 21 -22.78 -1.29 4.87
CA LEU A 21 -21.34 -1.00 4.88
C LEU A 21 -20.53 -2.07 5.62
N ILE A 22 -21.00 -2.55 6.77
CA ILE A 22 -20.35 -3.65 7.49
C ILE A 22 -20.31 -4.91 6.60
N GLY A 23 -21.43 -5.26 5.95
CA GLY A 23 -21.50 -6.38 5.02
C GLY A 23 -20.55 -6.22 3.84
N LEU A 24 -20.43 -5.01 3.27
CA LEU A 24 -19.49 -4.70 2.20
C LEU A 24 -18.04 -4.88 2.65
N PHE A 25 -17.65 -4.31 3.80
CA PHE A 25 -16.30 -4.47 4.35
C PHE A 25 -15.98 -5.94 4.64
N LEU A 26 -16.91 -6.69 5.23
CA LEU A 26 -16.75 -8.13 5.44
C LEU A 26 -16.59 -8.88 4.11
N ALA A 27 -17.38 -8.55 3.10
CA ALA A 27 -17.26 -9.16 1.78
C ALA A 27 -15.89 -8.88 1.15
N VAL A 28 -15.39 -7.64 1.23
CA VAL A 28 -14.05 -7.27 0.75
C VAL A 28 -12.97 -8.02 1.51
N MET A 29 -13.09 -8.15 2.84
CA MET A 29 -12.15 -8.93 3.65
C MET A 29 -12.14 -10.41 3.25
N CYS A 30 -13.32 -11.02 3.11
CA CYS A 30 -13.46 -12.40 2.64
C CYS A 30 -12.85 -12.57 1.25
N LEU A 31 -13.18 -11.71 0.30
CA LEU A 31 -12.60 -11.75 -1.06
C LEU A 31 -11.08 -11.58 -1.04
N GLY A 32 -10.57 -10.65 -0.23
CA GLY A 32 -9.14 -10.44 -0.02
C GLY A 32 -8.44 -11.68 0.52
N THR A 33 -9.04 -12.38 1.51
CA THR A 33 -8.50 -13.65 2.01
C THR A 33 -8.53 -14.76 0.98
N VAL A 34 -9.61 -14.88 0.19
CA VAL A 34 -9.73 -15.87 -0.89
C VAL A 34 -8.69 -15.60 -1.96
N PHE A 35 -8.48 -14.34 -2.33
CA PHE A 35 -7.45 -13.93 -3.26
C PHE A 35 -6.03 -14.21 -2.71
N ALA A 36 -5.78 -13.91 -1.44
CA ALA A 36 -4.52 -14.23 -0.77
C ALA A 36 -4.25 -15.75 -0.77
N TYR A 37 -5.28 -16.56 -0.55
CA TYR A 37 -5.21 -18.01 -0.59
C TYR A 37 -4.97 -18.55 -2.00
N TYR A 38 -5.65 -17.97 -2.99
CA TYR A 38 -5.49 -18.34 -4.40
C TYR A 38 -4.06 -18.03 -4.89
N THR A 39 -3.57 -16.82 -4.61
CA THR A 39 -2.19 -16.42 -4.97
C THR A 39 -1.16 -17.28 -4.25
N TYR A 40 -1.37 -17.60 -2.96
CA TYR A 40 -0.56 -18.55 -2.22
C TYR A 40 -0.53 -19.94 -2.87
N ARG A 41 -1.69 -20.48 -3.26
CA ARG A 41 -1.79 -21.80 -3.90
C ARG A 41 -1.08 -21.86 -5.26
N ILE A 42 -1.19 -20.80 -6.06
CA ILE A 42 -0.45 -20.68 -7.31
C ILE A 42 1.05 -20.68 -7.04
N ASP A 43 1.49 -19.86 -6.09
CA ASP A 43 2.91 -19.70 -5.81
C ASP A 43 3.53 -21.00 -5.25
N GLN A 44 2.82 -21.70 -4.37
CA GLN A 44 3.22 -23.02 -3.91
C GLN A 44 3.29 -24.06 -5.02
N ARG A 45 2.43 -23.96 -6.04
CA ARG A 45 2.54 -24.81 -7.24
C ARG A 45 3.79 -24.45 -8.03
N ASN A 46 4.05 -23.16 -8.22
CA ASN A 46 5.19 -22.66 -8.98
C ASN A 46 6.54 -22.95 -8.31
N GLN A 47 6.57 -23.11 -6.99
CA GLN A 47 7.77 -23.47 -6.23
C GLN A 47 8.10 -24.96 -6.25
N LYS A 48 7.19 -25.82 -6.69
CA LYS A 48 7.50 -27.24 -6.82
C LYS A 48 8.64 -27.44 -7.83
N PRO A 49 9.69 -28.20 -7.50
CA PRO A 49 10.83 -28.40 -8.39
C PRO A 49 10.42 -28.87 -9.79
N GLU A 50 9.39 -29.71 -9.90
CA GLU A 50 8.89 -30.18 -11.20
C GLU A 50 8.25 -29.06 -12.02
N THR A 51 7.58 -28.11 -11.37
CA THR A 51 6.97 -26.95 -12.03
C THR A 51 8.03 -25.92 -12.41
N GLN A 52 9.03 -25.68 -11.54
CA GLN A 52 10.18 -24.85 -11.87
C GLN A 52 10.93 -25.41 -13.07
N LYS A 53 11.18 -26.73 -13.10
CA LYS A 53 11.80 -27.42 -14.22
C LYS A 53 10.99 -27.25 -15.50
N ALA A 54 9.68 -27.51 -15.46
CA ALA A 54 8.81 -27.35 -16.64
C ALA A 54 8.82 -25.90 -17.17
N ASN A 55 8.83 -24.90 -16.29
CA ASN A 55 8.93 -23.49 -16.67
C ASN A 55 10.28 -23.19 -17.37
N ILE A 56 11.39 -23.72 -16.84
CA ILE A 56 12.71 -23.56 -17.44
C ILE A 56 12.79 -24.29 -18.80
N GLU A 57 12.24 -25.50 -18.92
CA GLU A 57 12.16 -26.24 -20.19
C GLU A 57 11.36 -25.46 -21.25
N GLN A 58 10.26 -24.81 -20.84
CA GLN A 58 9.50 -23.92 -21.71
C GLN A 58 10.32 -22.67 -22.11
N GLN A 59 11.07 -22.08 -21.18
CA GLN A 59 11.96 -20.94 -21.46
C GLN A 59 13.07 -21.30 -22.45
N ILE A 60 13.70 -22.47 -22.28
CA ILE A 60 14.70 -22.99 -23.23
C ILE A 60 14.07 -23.16 -24.61
N SER A 61 12.87 -23.76 -24.68
CA SER A 61 12.17 -23.97 -25.96
C SER A 61 11.90 -22.63 -26.68
N TYR A 62 11.49 -21.60 -25.94
CA TYR A 62 11.28 -20.25 -26.46
C TYR A 62 12.59 -19.60 -26.95
N LEU A 63 13.69 -19.74 -26.19
CA LEU A 63 15.01 -19.23 -26.59
C LEU A 63 15.54 -19.93 -27.85
N GLU A 64 15.39 -21.25 -27.95
CA GLU A 64 15.76 -22.03 -29.14
C GLU A 64 14.94 -21.62 -30.37
N GLU A 65 13.65 -21.29 -30.20
CA GLU A 65 12.80 -20.77 -31.27
C GLU A 65 13.23 -19.36 -31.71
N ASN A 66 13.45 -18.44 -30.77
CA ASN A 66 13.95 -17.11 -31.04
C ASN A 66 15.30 -17.14 -31.77
N LYS A 67 16.20 -18.04 -31.37
CA LYS A 67 17.49 -18.27 -32.03
C LYS A 67 17.29 -18.65 -33.50
N LYS A 68 16.40 -19.61 -33.79
CA LYS A 68 16.08 -20.04 -35.17
C LYS A 68 15.49 -18.92 -36.01
N GLN A 69 14.58 -18.12 -35.44
CA GLN A 69 14.00 -16.98 -36.16
C GLN A 69 15.04 -15.90 -36.46
N PHE A 70 15.97 -15.65 -35.54
CA PHE A 70 17.06 -14.68 -35.74
C PHE A 70 18.06 -15.16 -36.79
N ALA A 71 18.42 -16.45 -36.79
CA ALA A 71 19.31 -17.05 -37.79
C ALA A 71 18.77 -16.89 -39.22
N ASN A 72 17.46 -17.03 -39.40
CA ASN A 72 16.78 -16.91 -40.70
C ASN A 72 16.61 -15.46 -41.20
N ASN A 73 16.99 -14.45 -40.42
CA ASN A 73 16.83 -13.05 -40.81
C ASN A 73 18.02 -12.61 -41.69
N GLU A 74 17.81 -12.53 -43.01
CA GLU A 74 18.87 -12.25 -44.01
C GLU A 74 19.51 -10.85 -43.88
N SER A 75 18.93 -9.93 -43.10
CA SER A 75 19.31 -8.51 -43.09
C SER A 75 20.37 -8.10 -42.05
N LYS A 76 20.95 -9.02 -41.28
CA LYS A 76 21.88 -8.70 -40.17
C LYS A 76 23.29 -9.24 -40.39
N ASP A 77 24.28 -8.45 -39.97
CA ASP A 77 25.71 -8.77 -40.00
C ASP A 77 26.01 -10.12 -39.33
N ASN A 78 26.87 -10.94 -39.95
CA ASN A 78 27.21 -12.28 -39.49
C ASN A 78 27.90 -12.26 -38.11
N GLN A 79 28.70 -11.24 -37.79
CA GLN A 79 29.30 -11.11 -36.45
C GLN A 79 28.24 -10.89 -35.37
N VAL A 80 27.23 -10.07 -35.65
CA VAL A 80 26.11 -9.81 -34.73
C VAL A 80 25.24 -11.05 -34.53
N LYS A 81 25.11 -11.90 -35.58
CA LYS A 81 24.43 -13.19 -35.48
C LYS A 81 25.19 -14.18 -34.60
N GLU A 82 26.49 -14.33 -34.81
CA GLU A 82 27.33 -15.23 -34.00
C GLU A 82 27.36 -14.82 -32.52
N GLU A 83 27.47 -13.51 -32.24
CA GLU A 83 27.44 -13.00 -30.86
C GLU A 83 26.08 -13.24 -30.19
N TYR A 84 24.97 -12.99 -30.90
CA TYR A 84 23.62 -13.23 -30.40
C TYR A 84 23.36 -14.72 -30.14
N GLU A 85 23.77 -15.60 -31.06
CA GLU A 85 23.64 -17.04 -30.91
C GLU A 85 24.47 -17.57 -29.73
N SER A 86 25.69 -17.08 -29.57
CA SER A 86 26.56 -17.42 -28.44
C SER A 86 25.97 -16.97 -27.09
N ASN A 87 25.34 -15.80 -27.04
CA ASN A 87 24.65 -15.31 -25.85
C ASN A 87 23.48 -16.21 -25.47
N ILE A 88 22.65 -16.60 -26.44
CA ILE A 88 21.53 -17.53 -26.21
C ILE A 88 22.04 -18.91 -25.77
N ASP A 89 23.09 -19.44 -26.39
CA ASP A 89 23.63 -20.75 -26.03
C ASP A 89 24.18 -20.76 -24.59
N ARG A 90 24.82 -19.66 -24.17
CA ARG A 90 25.25 -19.48 -22.78
C ARG A 90 24.06 -19.44 -21.81
N GLU A 91 23.00 -18.73 -22.17
CA GLU A 91 21.78 -18.66 -21.37
C GLU A 91 21.09 -20.04 -21.25
N ILE A 92 20.93 -20.76 -22.37
CA ILE A 92 20.39 -22.12 -22.39
C ILE A 92 21.25 -23.07 -21.55
N ALA A 93 22.58 -22.98 -21.62
CA ALA A 93 23.48 -23.80 -20.80
C ALA A 93 23.28 -23.54 -19.30
N ASN A 94 23.15 -22.26 -18.89
CA ASN A 94 22.85 -21.91 -17.50
C ASN A 94 21.49 -22.45 -17.04
N LEU A 95 20.46 -22.36 -17.88
CA LEU A 95 19.13 -22.91 -17.59
C LEU A 95 19.16 -24.44 -17.49
N ARG A 96 19.94 -25.13 -18.33
CA ARG A 96 20.14 -26.58 -18.23
C ARG A 96 20.84 -26.98 -16.92
N ASN A 97 21.83 -26.20 -16.49
CA ASN A 97 22.46 -26.41 -15.18
C ASN A 97 21.46 -26.25 -14.02
N GLN A 98 20.51 -25.31 -14.13
CA GLN A 98 19.43 -25.18 -13.15
C GLN A 98 18.48 -26.39 -13.16
N ILE A 99 18.13 -26.92 -14.34
CA ILE A 99 17.35 -28.15 -14.46
C ILE A 99 18.07 -29.33 -13.79
N ASP A 100 19.38 -29.47 -13.99
CA ASP A 100 20.17 -30.53 -13.36
C ASP A 100 20.19 -30.40 -11.83
N TYR A 101 20.32 -29.18 -11.32
CA TYR A 101 20.15 -28.91 -9.89
C TYR A 101 18.75 -29.30 -9.39
N LEU A 102 17.68 -28.92 -10.11
CA LEU A 102 16.32 -29.28 -9.75
C LEU A 102 16.07 -30.78 -9.80
N ASN A 103 16.64 -31.50 -10.78
CA ASN A 103 16.60 -32.96 -10.83
C ASN A 103 17.25 -33.58 -9.59
N GLN A 104 18.39 -33.05 -9.14
CA GLN A 104 19.02 -33.50 -7.90
C GLN A 104 18.14 -33.24 -6.67
N VAL A 105 17.45 -32.09 -6.61
CA VAL A 105 16.50 -31.77 -5.53
C VAL A 105 15.29 -32.72 -5.55
N ILE A 106 14.77 -33.05 -6.74
CA ILE A 106 13.67 -34.02 -6.92
C ILE A 106 14.09 -35.41 -6.45
N GLU A 107 15.30 -35.86 -6.78
CA GLU A 107 15.79 -37.20 -6.44
C GLU A 107 16.21 -37.36 -4.97
N LYS A 108 16.86 -36.35 -4.38
CA LYS A 108 17.48 -36.47 -3.05
C LYS A 108 16.63 -35.89 -1.91
N GLY A 109 15.57 -35.16 -2.23
CA GLY A 109 14.74 -34.47 -1.24
C GLY A 109 15.37 -33.17 -0.72
N GLU A 110 14.55 -32.16 -0.47
CA GLU A 110 14.97 -30.79 -0.11
C GLU A 110 15.51 -30.67 1.33
N GLU A 111 15.43 -31.74 2.13
CA GLU A 111 15.52 -31.74 3.60
C GLU A 111 16.93 -31.51 4.18
N ASN A 112 17.98 -31.46 3.35
CA ASN A 112 19.37 -31.36 3.80
C ASN A 112 20.13 -30.12 3.27
N ILE A 113 19.40 -29.12 2.76
CA ILE A 113 19.99 -27.89 2.25
C ILE A 113 20.21 -26.93 3.43
N ASP A 114 21.48 -26.69 3.78
CA ASP A 114 21.87 -25.66 4.75
C ASP A 114 21.54 -24.27 4.20
N TRP A 115 20.34 -23.80 4.54
CA TRP A 115 19.83 -22.51 4.11
C TRP A 115 20.73 -21.35 4.52
N LYS A 116 21.52 -21.50 5.60
CA LYS A 116 22.42 -20.46 6.09
C LYS A 116 23.65 -20.32 5.20
N SER A 117 24.19 -21.44 4.71
CA SER A 117 25.25 -21.46 3.70
C SER A 117 24.78 -20.84 2.37
N ASN A 118 23.56 -21.19 1.94
CA ASN A 118 22.98 -20.62 0.72
C ASN A 118 22.72 -19.11 0.86
N LEU A 119 22.16 -18.68 1.99
CA LEU A 119 21.92 -17.26 2.28
C LEU A 119 23.24 -16.48 2.31
N LYS A 120 24.31 -17.06 2.87
CA LYS A 120 25.64 -16.44 2.84
C LYS A 120 26.15 -16.29 1.40
N THR A 121 25.99 -17.32 0.58
CA THR A 121 26.36 -17.26 -0.85
C THR A 121 25.53 -16.20 -1.60
N GLU A 122 24.24 -16.09 -1.29
CA GLU A 122 23.35 -15.07 -1.86
C GLU A 122 23.78 -13.65 -1.47
N ILE A 123 24.11 -13.43 -0.19
CA ILE A 123 24.67 -12.16 0.32
C ILE A 123 25.97 -11.81 -0.42
N ASP A 124 26.88 -12.77 -0.57
CA ASP A 124 28.17 -12.54 -1.23
C ASP A 124 28.01 -12.25 -2.72
N ASN A 125 27.07 -12.92 -3.41
CA ASN A 125 26.74 -12.63 -4.80
C ASN A 125 26.08 -11.26 -4.94
N GLN A 126 25.13 -10.91 -4.07
CA GLN A 126 24.46 -9.62 -4.14
C GLN A 126 25.42 -8.45 -3.86
N LYS A 127 26.41 -8.62 -2.99
CA LYS A 127 27.50 -7.64 -2.81
C LYS A 127 28.27 -7.38 -4.11
N LYS A 128 28.64 -8.44 -4.84
CA LYS A 128 29.33 -8.30 -6.14
C LYS A 128 28.47 -7.58 -7.16
N THR A 129 27.19 -7.93 -7.24
CA THR A 129 26.24 -7.24 -8.14
C THR A 129 26.14 -5.75 -7.79
N ILE A 130 26.08 -5.41 -6.50
CA ILE A 130 26.04 -4.01 -6.04
C ILE A 130 27.33 -3.28 -6.44
N GLU A 131 28.51 -3.89 -6.28
CA GLU A 131 29.79 -3.28 -6.71
C GLU A 131 29.82 -2.98 -8.22
N GLU A 132 29.24 -3.84 -9.05
CA GLU A 132 29.10 -3.60 -10.49
C GLU A 132 28.09 -2.47 -10.79
N MET A 133 26.96 -2.46 -10.07
CA MET A 133 25.94 -1.42 -10.18
C MET A 133 26.44 -0.04 -9.73
N GLU A 134 27.27 0.02 -8.70
CA GLU A 134 27.91 1.28 -8.24
C GLU A 134 28.76 1.87 -9.34
N LYS A 135 29.65 1.08 -9.96
CA LYS A 135 30.47 1.53 -11.10
C LYS A 135 29.62 1.98 -12.28
N ASN A 136 28.52 1.26 -12.56
CA ASN A 136 27.59 1.64 -13.62
C ASN A 136 26.84 2.94 -13.28
N ALA A 137 26.45 3.17 -12.03
CA ALA A 137 25.79 4.40 -11.61
C ALA A 137 26.74 5.61 -11.68
N GLU A 138 27.98 5.46 -11.20
CA GLU A 138 29.03 6.49 -11.26
C GLU A 138 29.33 6.91 -12.71
N THR A 139 29.47 5.94 -13.61
CA THR A 139 29.74 6.22 -15.03
C THR A 139 28.60 6.92 -15.76
N ASN A 140 27.36 6.78 -15.26
CA ASN A 140 26.16 7.39 -15.83
C ASN A 140 25.71 8.63 -15.06
N GLU A 141 26.50 9.14 -14.11
CA GLU A 141 26.15 10.31 -13.30
C GLU A 141 25.81 11.53 -14.18
N GLY A 142 24.67 12.18 -13.90
CA GLY A 142 24.18 13.32 -14.66
C GLY A 142 23.43 12.98 -15.97
N THR A 143 23.31 11.69 -16.33
CA THR A 143 22.45 11.25 -17.44
C THR A 143 21.01 11.02 -16.97
N GLU A 144 20.04 10.99 -17.89
CA GLU A 144 18.64 10.66 -17.57
C GLU A 144 18.50 9.25 -16.96
N ASN A 145 19.36 8.31 -17.39
CA ASN A 145 19.38 6.94 -16.88
C ASN A 145 19.88 6.83 -15.44
N PHE A 146 20.64 7.82 -14.95
CA PHE A 146 21.18 7.83 -13.58
C PHE A 146 20.10 7.62 -12.52
N VAL A 147 18.93 8.23 -12.70
CA VAL A 147 17.81 8.17 -11.73
C VAL A 147 17.37 6.72 -11.53
N TYR A 148 17.19 6.00 -12.63
CA TYR A 148 16.75 4.61 -12.60
C TYR A 148 17.83 3.72 -11.98
N LEU A 149 19.10 3.88 -12.40
CA LEU A 149 20.23 3.14 -11.85
C LEU A 149 20.41 3.39 -10.34
N ASN A 150 20.36 4.65 -9.91
CA ASN A 150 20.54 5.00 -8.49
C ASN A 150 19.40 4.45 -7.63
N ASN A 151 18.14 4.54 -8.09
CA ASN A 151 17.01 4.02 -7.34
C ASN A 151 17.09 2.49 -7.22
N ASP A 152 17.44 1.80 -8.31
CA ASP A 152 17.64 0.36 -8.31
C ASP A 152 18.81 -0.07 -7.42
N LEU A 153 19.95 0.62 -7.51
CA LEU A 153 21.12 0.40 -6.65
C LEU A 153 20.77 0.54 -5.17
N ASN A 154 20.07 1.61 -4.78
CA ASN A 154 19.68 1.82 -3.38
C ASN A 154 18.67 0.77 -2.91
N GLN A 155 17.76 0.32 -3.77
CA GLN A 155 16.87 -0.80 -3.46
C GLN A 155 17.64 -2.10 -3.23
N GLN A 156 18.62 -2.41 -4.09
CA GLN A 156 19.50 -3.58 -3.92
C GLN A 156 20.32 -3.50 -2.64
N LYS A 157 20.83 -2.32 -2.26
CA LYS A 157 21.50 -2.11 -0.97
C LYS A 157 20.57 -2.41 0.22
N ALA A 158 19.32 -1.97 0.18
CA ALA A 158 18.34 -2.28 1.23
C ALA A 158 17.94 -3.76 1.26
N ASP A 159 17.83 -4.41 0.10
CA ASP A 159 17.59 -5.86 0.01
C ASP A 159 18.78 -6.66 0.56
N LEU A 160 20.01 -6.22 0.32
CA LEU A 160 21.20 -6.80 0.94
C LEU A 160 21.16 -6.66 2.47
N GLU A 161 20.81 -5.49 2.99
CA GLU A 161 20.65 -5.27 4.43
C GLU A 161 19.59 -6.22 5.01
N LYS A 162 18.49 -6.44 4.26
CA LYS A 162 17.44 -7.39 4.64
C LYS A 162 17.96 -8.83 4.70
N LEU A 163 18.77 -9.26 3.72
CA LEU A 163 19.39 -10.59 3.75
C LEU A 163 20.38 -10.73 4.92
N GLN A 164 21.17 -9.70 5.19
CA GLN A 164 22.08 -9.65 6.35
C GLN A 164 21.30 -9.77 7.66
N TYR A 165 20.21 -9.01 7.81
CA TYR A 165 19.33 -9.10 8.98
C TYR A 165 18.78 -10.52 9.18
N LEU A 166 18.36 -11.20 8.10
CA LEU A 166 17.90 -12.59 8.16
C LEU A 166 19.02 -13.53 8.65
N TYR A 167 20.24 -13.35 8.11
CA TYR A 167 21.40 -14.16 8.46
C TYR A 167 21.82 -13.97 9.93
N ASP A 168 21.90 -12.71 10.38
CA ASP A 168 22.38 -12.32 11.70
C ASP A 168 21.39 -12.71 12.81
N ASN A 169 20.08 -12.65 12.52
CA ASN A 169 19.03 -13.01 13.48
C ASN A 169 18.58 -14.47 13.38
N ASP A 170 19.27 -15.30 12.59
CA ASP A 170 18.95 -16.72 12.37
C ASP A 170 17.51 -16.95 11.89
N ILE A 171 17.02 -16.06 11.02
CA ILE A 171 15.68 -16.12 10.44
C ILE A 171 15.77 -16.76 9.05
N LYS A 172 15.12 -17.91 8.89
CA LYS A 172 15.04 -18.59 7.60
C LYS A 172 14.34 -17.70 6.55
N PRO A 173 14.97 -17.42 5.40
CA PRO A 173 14.32 -16.71 4.30
C PRO A 173 13.06 -17.45 3.85
N ILE A 174 11.98 -16.70 3.67
CA ILE A 174 10.74 -17.27 3.13
C ILE A 174 10.94 -17.42 1.61
N LYS A 175 11.01 -18.67 1.15
CA LYS A 175 10.86 -18.97 -0.28
C LYS A 175 9.38 -18.85 -0.61
N GLY A 176 9.04 -17.91 -1.49
CA GLY A 176 7.66 -17.71 -1.92
C GLY A 176 6.75 -16.93 -0.98
N SER A 177 5.47 -17.23 -1.11
CA SER A 177 4.37 -16.72 -0.32
C SER A 177 4.01 -17.72 0.76
N THR A 178 3.83 -17.21 1.98
CA THR A 178 3.19 -17.96 3.06
C THR A 178 1.70 -17.61 3.13
N PHE A 179 0.93 -18.48 3.80
CA PHE A 179 -0.47 -18.22 4.13
C PHE A 179 -0.65 -18.17 5.65
N ASP A 180 -0.06 -17.15 6.26
CA ASP A 180 -0.14 -16.86 7.69
C ASP A 180 -0.81 -15.51 7.95
N GLY A 181 -1.05 -15.21 9.24
CA GLY A 181 -1.71 -13.98 9.66
C GLY A 181 -1.07 -12.71 9.09
N TYR A 182 0.26 -12.55 9.21
CA TYR A 182 0.96 -11.36 8.71
C TYR A 182 0.97 -11.28 7.19
N SER A 183 1.21 -12.39 6.49
CA SER A 183 1.19 -12.43 5.03
C SER A 183 -0.17 -12.06 4.47
N VAL A 184 -1.25 -12.64 5.01
CA VAL A 184 -2.61 -12.36 4.51
C VAL A 184 -3.04 -10.94 4.85
N ILE A 185 -2.75 -10.45 6.06
CA ILE A 185 -3.14 -9.09 6.44
C ILE A 185 -2.40 -8.03 5.61
N ASN A 186 -1.12 -8.25 5.28
CA ASN A 186 -0.37 -7.37 4.38
C ASN A 186 -1.00 -7.32 2.97
N LYS A 187 -1.45 -8.46 2.43
CA LYS A 187 -2.18 -8.48 1.14
C LYS A 187 -3.52 -7.75 1.23
N ILE A 188 -4.24 -7.92 2.34
CA ILE A 188 -5.51 -7.23 2.59
C ILE A 188 -5.28 -5.72 2.71
N PHE A 189 -4.23 -5.29 3.39
CA PHE A 189 -3.84 -3.89 3.51
C PHE A 189 -3.61 -3.22 2.16
N THR A 190 -3.03 -3.90 1.18
CA THR A 190 -2.90 -3.36 -0.17
C THR A 190 -4.25 -3.24 -0.88
N VAL A 191 -5.20 -4.15 -0.64
CA VAL A 191 -6.54 -4.11 -1.28
C VAL A 191 -7.47 -3.09 -0.61
N LEU A 192 -7.43 -3.01 0.72
CA LEU A 192 -8.22 -2.06 1.50
C LEU A 192 -7.63 -0.65 1.45
N GLY A 193 -6.30 -0.55 1.53
CA GLY A 193 -5.56 0.69 1.33
C GLY A 193 -5.90 1.28 -0.03
N GLY A 194 -6.15 2.59 -0.05
CA GLY A 194 -6.58 3.29 -1.25
C GLY A 194 -8.07 3.64 -1.28
N ILE A 195 -8.72 3.35 -2.41
CA ILE A 195 -10.05 3.89 -2.74
C ILE A 195 -11.15 3.31 -1.84
N ILE A 196 -11.11 2.01 -1.51
CA ILE A 196 -12.17 1.35 -0.73
C ILE A 196 -12.28 1.96 0.67
N LEU A 197 -11.16 2.08 1.38
CA LEU A 197 -11.13 2.73 2.69
C LEU A 197 -11.67 4.16 2.62
N THR A 198 -11.20 4.94 1.64
CA THR A 198 -11.63 6.32 1.42
C THR A 198 -13.15 6.40 1.25
N LEU A 199 -13.71 5.63 0.32
CA LEU A 199 -15.15 5.65 0.03
C LEU A 199 -15.98 5.15 1.21
N GLY A 200 -15.54 4.08 1.87
CA GLY A 200 -16.23 3.52 3.03
C GLY A 200 -16.37 4.55 4.15
N VAL A 201 -15.28 5.25 4.49
CA VAL A 201 -15.29 6.28 5.55
C VAL A 201 -16.15 7.48 5.16
N ILE A 202 -16.08 7.93 3.90
CA ILE A 202 -16.90 9.04 3.41
C ILE A 202 -18.38 8.71 3.44
N ILE A 203 -18.79 7.58 2.86
CA ILE A 203 -20.19 7.15 2.81
C ILE A 203 -20.75 6.98 4.22
N PHE A 204 -19.95 6.43 5.13
CA PHE A 204 -20.37 6.22 6.51
C PHE A 204 -20.60 7.53 7.27
N SER A 205 -19.79 8.56 6.98
CA SER A 205 -19.76 9.81 7.76
C SER A 205 -20.59 10.93 7.15
N SER A 206 -20.87 10.89 5.84
CA SER A 206 -21.45 12.00 5.07
C SER A 206 -22.92 12.27 5.36
N ASP A 207 -23.65 11.35 5.97
CA ASP A 207 -25.10 11.43 6.11
C ASP A 207 -25.60 11.62 7.55
N ILE A 208 -24.69 11.72 8.53
CA ILE A 208 -25.04 11.73 9.96
C ILE A 208 -25.72 13.01 10.46
N VAL A 209 -25.43 14.16 9.85
CA VAL A 209 -26.09 15.44 10.13
C VAL A 209 -27.16 15.72 9.07
N SER A 210 -26.80 15.59 7.78
CA SER A 210 -27.69 15.86 6.66
C SER A 210 -28.89 14.92 6.58
N GLY A 211 -28.80 13.70 7.12
CA GLY A 211 -29.90 12.74 7.21
C GLY A 211 -30.95 13.09 8.27
N GLU A 212 -30.60 13.96 9.24
CA GLU A 212 -31.51 14.39 10.30
C GLU A 212 -32.09 15.80 10.06
N MET A 213 -31.84 16.41 8.90
CA MET A 213 -32.33 17.75 8.57
C MET A 213 -33.82 17.82 8.19
N ASN A 214 -34.61 16.81 8.56
CA ASN A 214 -36.07 16.87 8.47
C ASN A 214 -36.61 17.85 9.54
N PRO A 215 -37.48 18.83 9.18
CA PRO A 215 -37.98 19.87 10.09
C PRO A 215 -38.52 19.35 11.44
N ALA A 216 -39.18 18.19 11.46
CA ALA A 216 -39.71 17.61 12.70
C ALA A 216 -38.59 17.18 13.68
N THR A 217 -37.52 16.58 13.16
CA THR A 217 -36.37 16.11 13.95
C THR A 217 -35.53 17.27 14.47
N VAL A 218 -35.31 18.28 13.62
CA VAL A 218 -34.60 19.49 13.99
C VAL A 218 -35.34 20.24 15.10
N LYS A 219 -36.67 20.39 15.00
CA LYS A 219 -37.49 21.01 16.05
C LYS A 219 -37.40 20.24 17.36
N PHE A 220 -37.37 18.91 17.33
CA PHE A 220 -37.18 18.10 18.54
C PHE A 220 -35.79 18.31 19.18
N LEU A 221 -34.72 18.43 18.39
CA LEU A 221 -33.37 18.74 18.88
C LEU A 221 -33.31 20.11 19.58
N LEU A 222 -34.13 21.08 19.16
CA LEU A 222 -34.21 22.43 19.73
C LEU A 222 -34.95 22.50 21.07
N VAL A 223 -35.76 21.49 21.40
CA VAL A 223 -36.53 21.43 22.66
C VAL A 223 -35.73 20.77 23.79
N GLN A 224 -34.63 20.08 23.48
CA GLN A 224 -33.80 19.43 24.50
C GLN A 224 -32.91 20.44 25.25
N PRO A 225 -32.74 20.29 26.59
CA PRO A 225 -31.89 21.17 27.41
C PRO A 225 -30.39 20.87 27.23
N THR A 226 -29.94 20.65 26.00
CA THR A 226 -28.55 20.33 25.65
C THR A 226 -28.05 21.28 24.58
N THR A 227 -26.86 21.84 24.79
CA THR A 227 -26.26 22.80 23.85
C THR A 227 -25.95 22.15 22.50
N ARG A 228 -26.24 22.85 21.38
CA ARG A 228 -26.02 22.37 20.00
C ARG A 228 -24.60 21.81 19.76
N ARG A 229 -23.58 22.46 20.31
CA ARG A 229 -22.17 21.99 20.24
C ARG A 229 -21.95 20.61 20.87
N LYS A 230 -22.62 20.30 21.99
CA LYS A 230 -22.50 19.00 22.68
C LYS A 230 -23.15 17.88 21.86
N ILE A 231 -24.27 18.18 21.18
CA ILE A 231 -24.92 17.25 20.27
C ILE A 231 -24.00 16.96 19.08
N LEU A 232 -23.47 17.99 18.43
CA LEU A 232 -22.57 17.85 17.28
C LEU A 232 -21.29 17.07 17.64
N LEU A 233 -20.63 17.43 18.75
CA LEU A 233 -19.45 16.72 19.25
C LEU A 233 -19.76 15.24 19.53
N SER A 234 -20.93 14.94 20.12
CA SER A 234 -21.31 13.55 20.39
C SER A 234 -21.50 12.73 19.11
N LYS A 235 -22.04 13.33 18.04
CA LYS A 235 -22.14 12.70 16.72
C LYS A 235 -20.77 12.46 16.11
N PHE A 236 -19.89 13.46 16.15
CA PHE A 236 -18.53 13.35 15.63
C PHE A 236 -17.72 12.24 16.34
N ILE A 237 -17.75 12.20 17.67
CA ILE A 237 -17.08 11.14 18.43
C ILE A 237 -17.65 9.78 18.06
N THR A 238 -18.99 9.66 17.99
CA THR A 238 -19.66 8.40 17.65
C THR A 238 -19.26 7.89 16.29
N ILE A 239 -19.21 8.75 15.26
CA ILE A 239 -18.87 8.30 13.90
C ILE A 239 -17.41 7.88 13.79
N VAL A 240 -16.48 8.65 14.36
CA VAL A 240 -15.05 8.32 14.33
C VAL A 240 -14.78 7.00 15.06
N THR A 241 -15.30 6.87 16.28
CA THR A 241 -15.08 5.65 17.08
C THR A 241 -15.81 4.43 16.50
N ALA A 242 -16.99 4.60 15.89
CA ALA A 242 -17.65 3.54 15.14
C ALA A 242 -16.86 3.13 13.89
N ALA A 243 -16.35 4.08 13.11
CA ALA A 243 -15.59 3.81 11.89
C ALA A 243 -14.30 3.04 12.21
N ILE A 244 -13.53 3.49 13.21
CA ILE A 244 -12.33 2.80 13.69
C ILE A 244 -12.69 1.40 14.19
N GLY A 245 -13.70 1.28 15.05
CA GLY A 245 -14.09 -0.01 15.62
C GLY A 245 -14.58 -1.02 14.58
N LEU A 246 -15.28 -0.57 13.55
CA LEU A 246 -15.75 -1.45 12.47
C LEU A 246 -14.61 -1.85 11.55
N ILE A 247 -13.81 -0.90 11.05
CA ILE A 247 -12.77 -1.17 10.06
C ILE A 247 -11.61 -1.93 10.71
N VAL A 248 -10.99 -1.34 11.73
CA VAL A 248 -9.83 -1.93 12.42
C VAL A 248 -10.24 -3.17 13.21
N GLY A 249 -11.43 -3.18 13.83
CA GLY A 249 -11.92 -4.34 14.55
C GLY A 249 -12.12 -5.56 13.66
N ILE A 250 -12.69 -5.37 12.45
CA ILE A 250 -12.83 -6.46 11.47
C ILE A 250 -11.45 -6.96 11.03
N GLN A 251 -10.49 -6.07 10.74
CA GLN A 251 -9.14 -6.46 10.36
C GLN A 251 -8.45 -7.30 11.45
N ILE A 252 -8.55 -6.89 12.72
CA ILE A 252 -8.00 -7.63 13.85
C ILE A 252 -8.67 -9.02 13.96
N LEU A 253 -9.99 -9.11 13.79
CA LEU A 253 -10.69 -10.40 13.83
C LEU A 253 -10.23 -11.34 12.72
N PHE A 254 -9.99 -10.84 11.52
CA PHE A 254 -9.46 -11.64 10.41
C PHE A 254 -8.01 -12.06 10.64
N PHE A 255 -7.16 -11.14 11.11
CA PHE A 255 -5.78 -11.45 11.49
C PHE A 255 -5.72 -12.53 12.56
N LEU A 256 -6.55 -12.43 13.60
CA LEU A 256 -6.66 -13.45 14.66
C LEU A 256 -7.21 -14.78 14.11
N GLY A 257 -8.26 -14.74 13.29
CA GLY A 257 -8.87 -15.94 12.71
C GLY A 257 -7.90 -16.75 11.83
N ILE A 258 -7.13 -16.07 10.99
CA ILE A 258 -6.09 -16.71 10.16
C ILE A 258 -4.90 -17.13 11.04
N GLY A 259 -4.49 -16.29 11.98
CA GLY A 259 -3.39 -16.58 12.90
C GLY A 259 -3.63 -17.83 13.74
N ILE A 260 -4.86 -18.05 14.21
CA ILE A 260 -5.24 -19.24 14.98
C ILE A 260 -5.29 -20.50 14.10
N THR A 261 -5.72 -20.38 12.83
CA THR A 261 -5.93 -21.54 11.95
C THR A 261 -4.69 -21.96 11.16
N ASN A 262 -3.88 -21.00 10.69
CA ASN A 262 -2.71 -21.24 9.82
C ASN A 262 -1.39 -20.76 10.44
N GLY A 263 -1.43 -20.17 11.65
CA GLY A 263 -0.28 -19.55 12.29
C GLY A 263 -0.18 -18.06 11.99
N PHE A 264 0.46 -17.30 12.89
CA PHE A 264 0.64 -15.86 12.73
C PHE A 264 1.79 -15.48 11.80
N GLY A 265 2.73 -16.39 11.55
CA GLY A 265 3.98 -16.10 10.84
C GLY A 265 5.07 -15.55 11.77
N ASN A 266 6.23 -15.22 11.22
CA ASN A 266 7.34 -14.65 11.99
C ASN A 266 7.17 -13.12 12.10
N GLY A 267 6.77 -12.64 13.28
CA GLY A 267 6.62 -11.20 13.53
C GLY A 267 7.91 -10.39 13.43
N ASN A 268 9.07 -11.04 13.60
CA ASN A 268 10.40 -10.42 13.47
C ASN A 268 10.93 -10.44 12.04
N TYR A 269 10.15 -10.94 11.07
CA TYR A 269 10.57 -10.94 9.68
C TYR A 269 10.76 -9.50 9.17
N PRO A 270 11.87 -9.20 8.48
CA PRO A 270 12.25 -7.83 8.13
C PRO A 270 11.41 -7.26 6.99
N VAL A 271 11.01 -5.99 7.16
CA VAL A 271 10.33 -5.16 6.17
C VAL A 271 11.12 -3.88 5.97
N ILE A 272 11.39 -3.53 4.71
CA ILE A 272 12.12 -2.31 4.34
C ILE A 272 11.15 -1.13 4.32
N VAL A 273 11.53 -0.04 4.99
CA VAL A 273 10.71 1.17 5.11
C VAL A 273 11.55 2.44 5.05
N GLY A 274 10.87 3.58 4.90
CA GLY A 274 11.45 4.89 5.16
C GLY A 274 12.31 5.49 4.04
N ALA A 275 12.16 5.06 2.79
CA ALA A 275 12.87 5.66 1.66
C ALA A 275 12.67 7.17 1.62
N LYS A 276 13.78 7.93 1.53
CA LYS A 276 13.75 9.39 1.35
C LYS A 276 14.31 9.74 -0.01
N PHE A 277 13.84 10.86 -0.54
CA PHE A 277 14.14 11.29 -1.89
C PHE A 277 14.73 12.69 -1.90
N GLU A 278 15.66 12.92 -2.82
CA GLU A 278 16.20 14.23 -3.15
C GLU A 278 15.93 14.60 -4.61
N VAL A 279 15.89 15.90 -4.88
CA VAL A 279 15.65 16.42 -6.24
C VAL A 279 16.98 16.59 -6.95
N LEU A 280 17.15 15.89 -8.07
CA LEU A 280 18.34 16.01 -8.91
C LEU A 280 18.22 17.20 -9.85
N LYS A 281 18.68 18.36 -9.38
CA LYS A 281 18.62 19.64 -10.13
C LYS A 281 19.46 19.65 -11.41
N THR A 282 20.40 18.73 -11.56
CA THR A 282 21.30 18.62 -12.71
C THR A 282 20.62 18.03 -13.93
N ILE A 283 19.54 17.26 -13.76
CA ILE A 283 18.82 16.58 -14.83
C ILE A 283 17.49 17.30 -15.07
N LEU A 284 17.22 17.69 -16.32
CA LEU A 284 15.94 18.25 -16.73
C LEU A 284 15.22 17.25 -17.63
N LEU A 285 14.07 16.76 -17.17
CA LEU A 285 13.24 15.84 -17.94
C LEU A 285 12.58 16.55 -19.12
N SER A 286 12.15 15.76 -20.11
CA SER A 286 11.39 16.24 -21.27
C SER A 286 10.11 17.01 -20.89
N ASP A 287 9.59 16.79 -19.68
CA ASP A 287 8.41 17.45 -19.16
C ASP A 287 8.66 18.78 -18.43
N GLY A 288 9.94 19.19 -18.33
CA GLY A 288 10.42 20.40 -17.66
C GLY A 288 10.61 20.25 -16.15
N SER A 289 10.42 19.05 -15.59
CA SER A 289 10.63 18.78 -14.17
C SER A 289 12.02 18.18 -13.89
N HIS A 290 12.44 18.25 -12.63
CA HIS A 290 13.62 17.53 -12.15
C HIS A 290 13.19 16.18 -11.57
N PRO A 291 13.91 15.09 -11.87
CA PRO A 291 13.62 13.80 -11.28
C PRO A 291 14.03 13.78 -9.80
N ILE A 292 13.46 12.82 -9.07
CA ILE A 292 13.88 12.52 -7.70
C ILE A 292 14.61 11.17 -7.65
N ALA A 293 15.62 11.12 -6.80
CA ALA A 293 16.39 9.91 -6.55
C ALA A 293 16.38 9.57 -5.06
N ILE A 294 16.46 8.28 -4.75
CA ILE A 294 16.57 7.78 -3.38
C ILE A 294 17.89 8.27 -2.78
N ILE A 295 17.80 8.84 -1.57
CA ILE A 295 18.96 9.22 -0.77
C ILE A 295 19.61 7.95 -0.22
N GLU A 296 20.93 7.85 -0.37
CA GLU A 296 21.70 6.71 0.14
C GLU A 296 21.48 6.51 1.64
N ASN A 297 21.34 5.24 2.06
CA ASN A 297 21.12 4.83 3.45
C ASN A 297 19.88 5.46 4.12
N SER A 298 18.90 5.91 3.35
CA SER A 298 17.64 6.44 3.89
C SER A 298 16.66 5.37 4.35
N MET A 299 16.68 4.21 3.68
CA MET A 299 15.87 3.06 4.02
C MET A 299 16.42 2.35 5.26
N HIS A 300 15.53 1.73 6.02
CA HIS A 300 15.89 0.95 7.20
C HIS A 300 14.93 -0.22 7.37
N ILE A 301 15.34 -1.20 8.18
CA ILE A 301 14.57 -2.40 8.46
C ILE A 301 13.76 -2.23 9.74
N ILE A 302 12.49 -2.61 9.66
CA ILE A 302 11.64 -2.83 10.84
C ILE A 302 11.07 -4.24 10.82
N SER A 303 10.60 -4.70 11.97
CA SER A 303 9.92 -6.00 12.04
C SER A 303 8.51 -5.93 11.44
N THR A 304 8.01 -7.06 10.95
CA THR A 304 6.65 -7.15 10.40
C THR A 304 5.58 -6.78 11.44
N SER A 305 5.80 -7.11 12.72
CA SER A 305 4.94 -6.66 13.81
C SER A 305 4.94 -5.13 13.99
N GLN A 306 6.12 -4.49 13.91
CA GLN A 306 6.22 -3.02 13.96
C GLN A 306 5.52 -2.39 12.75
N TYR A 307 5.74 -2.93 11.56
CA TYR A 307 5.08 -2.48 10.33
C TYR A 307 3.55 -2.56 10.46
N PHE A 308 3.02 -3.67 10.96
CA PHE A 308 1.58 -3.85 11.20
C PHE A 308 1.00 -2.79 12.15
N ILE A 309 1.69 -2.50 13.26
CA ILE A 309 1.26 -1.48 14.24
C ILE A 309 1.30 -0.08 13.61
N GLN A 310 2.37 0.25 12.89
CA GLN A 310 2.51 1.53 12.19
C GLN A 310 1.43 1.71 11.13
N TYR A 311 1.11 0.66 10.38
CA TYR A 311 0.05 0.66 9.38
C TYR A 311 -1.31 0.99 10.00
N ILE A 312 -1.72 0.26 11.05
CA ILE A 312 -2.98 0.52 11.76
C ILE A 312 -3.00 1.94 12.36
N GLY A 313 -1.89 2.40 12.93
CA GLY A 313 -1.78 3.74 13.48
C GLY A 313 -2.05 4.82 12.43
N PHE A 314 -1.46 4.66 11.24
CA PHE A 314 -1.65 5.58 10.13
C PHE A 314 -3.08 5.48 9.55
N GLU A 315 -3.63 4.27 9.45
CA GLU A 315 -5.01 4.03 9.02
C GLU A 315 -6.03 4.70 9.96
N ILE A 316 -5.83 4.63 11.28
CA ILE A 316 -6.68 5.31 12.25
C ILE A 316 -6.66 6.83 12.03
N LEU A 317 -5.50 7.42 11.77
CA LEU A 317 -5.39 8.85 11.45
C LEU A 317 -6.12 9.19 10.15
N PHE A 318 -6.03 8.31 9.14
CA PHE A 318 -6.75 8.48 7.89
C PHE A 318 -8.27 8.40 8.09
N ILE A 319 -8.77 7.41 8.85
CA ILE A 319 -10.19 7.27 9.19
C ILE A 319 -10.68 8.52 9.92
N LEU A 320 -9.90 9.05 10.88
CA LEU A 320 -10.23 10.27 11.59
C LEU A 320 -10.39 11.47 10.62
N ALA A 321 -9.43 11.68 9.72
CA ALA A 321 -9.48 12.76 8.75
C ALA A 321 -10.64 12.61 7.76
N GLY A 322 -10.83 11.40 7.21
CA GLY A 322 -11.93 11.08 6.30
C GLY A 322 -13.30 11.25 6.96
N SER A 323 -13.45 10.79 8.21
CA SER A 323 -14.71 10.98 8.96
C SER A 323 -14.98 12.45 9.25
N ALA A 324 -13.97 13.24 9.59
CA ALA A 324 -14.12 14.68 9.77
C ALA A 324 -14.53 15.38 8.47
N PHE A 325 -13.91 15.02 7.34
CA PHE A 325 -14.27 15.57 6.04
C PHE A 325 -15.70 15.20 5.62
N GLY A 326 -16.09 13.92 5.75
CA GLY A 326 -17.47 13.48 5.50
C GLY A 326 -18.47 14.18 6.43
N PHE A 327 -18.14 14.32 7.72
CA PHE A 327 -18.95 15.04 8.70
C PHE A 327 -19.14 16.52 8.31
N MET A 328 -18.07 17.17 7.83
CA MET A 328 -18.13 18.54 7.30
C MET A 328 -19.10 18.65 6.14
N LEU A 329 -19.00 17.77 5.15
CA LEU A 329 -19.96 17.74 4.05
C LEU A 329 -21.40 17.54 4.54
N SER A 330 -21.59 16.70 5.56
CA SER A 330 -22.90 16.45 6.18
C SER A 330 -23.51 17.71 6.82
N THR A 331 -22.69 18.62 7.35
CA THR A 331 -23.17 19.88 7.92
C THR A 331 -23.51 20.93 6.85
N ILE A 332 -22.78 20.93 5.73
CA ILE A 332 -22.94 21.87 4.62
C ILE A 332 -24.16 21.51 3.77
N CYS A 333 -24.27 20.24 3.37
CA CYS A 333 -25.23 19.77 2.37
C CYS A 333 -26.63 19.60 2.96
N LYS A 334 -27.66 20.05 2.23
CA LYS A 334 -29.08 19.99 2.66
C LYS A 334 -29.69 18.60 2.69
N SER A 335 -29.11 17.62 2.00
CA SER A 335 -29.58 16.24 1.97
C SER A 335 -28.42 15.24 2.12
N ALA A 336 -28.72 14.08 2.69
CA ALA A 336 -27.78 12.97 2.83
C ALA A 336 -27.19 12.52 1.49
N THR A 337 -28.04 12.37 0.47
CA THR A 337 -27.62 11.95 -0.87
C THR A 337 -26.61 12.92 -1.49
N LEU A 338 -26.87 14.23 -1.39
CA LEU A 338 -25.98 15.26 -1.93
C LEU A 338 -24.61 15.23 -1.23
N SER A 339 -24.61 15.13 0.09
CA SER A 339 -23.38 15.04 0.89
C SER A 339 -22.51 13.86 0.47
N THR A 340 -23.11 12.67 0.36
CA THR A 340 -22.41 11.45 -0.04
C THR A 340 -21.86 11.56 -1.46
N VAL A 341 -22.67 12.01 -2.43
CA VAL A 341 -22.24 12.13 -3.84
C VAL A 341 -21.08 13.11 -3.99
N ILE A 342 -21.16 14.28 -3.36
CA ILE A 342 -20.08 15.28 -3.40
C ILE A 342 -18.82 14.71 -2.75
N GLY A 343 -18.95 14.03 -1.61
CA GLY A 343 -17.81 13.43 -0.92
C GLY A 343 -17.08 12.39 -1.76
N ILE A 344 -17.83 11.50 -2.43
CA ILE A 344 -17.27 10.49 -3.33
C ILE A 344 -16.55 11.15 -4.51
N ILE A 345 -17.20 12.10 -5.19
CA ILE A 345 -16.63 12.77 -6.37
C ILE A 345 -15.34 13.49 -6.00
N ILE A 346 -15.32 14.27 -4.92
CA ILE A 346 -14.12 15.00 -4.49
C ILE A 346 -13.00 14.02 -4.15
N SER A 347 -13.31 12.94 -3.43
CA SER A 347 -12.30 11.98 -2.98
C SER A 347 -11.67 11.20 -4.13
N ILE A 348 -12.44 10.85 -5.17
CA ILE A 348 -11.90 10.14 -6.34
C ILE A 348 -11.22 11.11 -7.31
N ALA A 349 -11.87 12.24 -7.62
CA ALA A 349 -11.39 13.16 -8.65
C ALA A 349 -10.12 13.91 -8.22
N SER A 350 -9.96 14.22 -6.93
CA SER A 350 -8.85 15.04 -6.46
C SER A 350 -7.46 14.41 -6.68
N PRO A 351 -7.19 13.15 -6.27
CA PRO A 351 -5.88 12.53 -6.52
C PRO A 351 -5.55 12.41 -8.01
N ILE A 352 -6.54 12.07 -8.85
CA ILE A 352 -6.39 11.95 -10.31
C ILE A 352 -6.06 13.31 -10.92
N PHE A 353 -6.80 14.34 -10.52
CA PHE A 353 -6.59 15.70 -11.02
C PHE A 353 -5.18 16.21 -10.71
N PHE A 354 -4.67 15.94 -9.50
CA PHE A 354 -3.31 16.32 -9.10
C PHE A 354 -2.22 15.52 -9.81
N GLN A 355 -2.51 14.27 -10.20
CA GLN A 355 -1.59 13.45 -10.96
C GLN A 355 -1.46 13.94 -12.41
N VAL A 356 -2.57 14.33 -13.04
CA VAL A 356 -2.61 14.76 -14.45
C VAL A 356 -2.05 16.17 -14.62
N VAL A 357 -2.38 17.10 -13.70
CA VAL A 357 -1.97 18.50 -13.83
C VAL A 357 -0.57 18.71 -13.23
N LYS A 358 0.44 18.80 -14.10
CA LYS A 358 1.87 18.96 -13.73
C LYS A 358 2.13 19.99 -12.63
N GLY A 359 1.57 21.20 -12.79
CA GLY A 359 1.77 22.30 -11.83
C GLY A 359 1.17 22.08 -10.44
N LEU A 360 0.25 21.11 -10.30
CA LEU A 360 -0.42 20.78 -9.04
C LEU A 360 0.25 19.64 -8.28
N LYS A 361 1.08 18.80 -8.93
CA LYS A 361 1.83 17.72 -8.26
C LYS A 361 2.60 18.20 -7.04
N LYS A 362 3.15 19.42 -7.08
CA LYS A 362 3.86 20.05 -5.95
C LYS A 362 2.99 20.26 -4.70
N PHE A 363 1.67 20.34 -4.85
CA PHE A 363 0.71 20.57 -3.76
C PHE A 363 -0.01 19.31 -3.29
N VAL A 364 0.27 18.13 -3.89
CA VAL A 364 -0.44 16.88 -3.55
C VAL A 364 -0.29 16.50 -2.07
N HIS A 365 0.85 16.84 -1.46
CA HIS A 365 1.13 16.57 -0.05
C HIS A 365 0.15 17.29 0.90
N LEU A 366 -0.66 18.24 0.43
CA LEU A 366 -1.69 18.91 1.23
C LEU A 366 -3.04 18.19 1.17
N LEU A 367 -3.21 17.22 0.26
CA LEU A 367 -4.44 16.48 0.10
C LEU A 367 -4.47 15.30 1.06
N PHE A 368 -5.33 15.34 2.07
CA PHE A 368 -5.49 14.22 3.00
C PHE A 368 -5.83 12.90 2.27
N VAL A 369 -6.57 12.97 1.16
CA VAL A 369 -6.98 11.79 0.36
C VAL A 369 -5.79 11.10 -0.31
N ALA A 370 -4.69 11.82 -0.58
CA ALA A 370 -3.50 11.20 -1.14
C ALA A 370 -2.92 10.15 -0.17
N TYR A 371 -3.05 10.38 1.14
CA TYR A 371 -2.53 9.52 2.21
C TYR A 371 -3.39 8.28 2.53
N ASN A 372 -4.22 7.83 1.59
CA ASN A 372 -5.15 6.71 1.79
C ASN A 372 -4.51 5.32 1.72
N ASP A 373 -3.25 5.22 1.29
CA ASP A 373 -2.48 3.99 1.26
C ASP A 373 -1.26 4.10 2.20
N PRO A 374 -1.38 3.63 3.45
CA PRO A 374 -0.27 3.64 4.39
C PRO A 374 0.96 2.86 3.91
N SER A 375 0.81 1.87 3.02
CA SER A 375 1.96 1.08 2.54
C SER A 375 2.94 1.92 1.71
N MET A 376 2.43 2.79 0.84
CA MET A 376 3.25 3.74 0.07
C MET A 376 3.87 4.84 0.96
N ILE A 377 3.19 5.17 2.06
CA ILE A 377 3.68 6.18 3.01
C ILE A 377 4.81 5.62 3.87
N LEU A 378 4.64 4.43 4.45
CA LEU A 378 5.63 3.79 5.30
C LEU A 378 6.88 3.37 4.51
N SER A 379 6.71 2.85 3.29
CA SER A 379 7.83 2.57 2.40
C SER A 379 8.60 3.83 1.96
N GLY A 380 7.94 5.00 1.96
CA GLY A 380 8.49 6.25 1.46
C GLY A 380 8.30 6.44 -0.06
N MET A 381 7.88 5.40 -0.77
CA MET A 381 7.72 5.38 -2.24
C MET A 381 6.60 6.30 -2.75
N SER A 382 5.73 6.77 -1.85
CA SER A 382 4.74 7.81 -2.12
C SER A 382 5.33 9.05 -2.82
N ALA A 383 6.51 9.52 -2.40
CA ALA A 383 7.17 10.67 -3.00
C ALA A 383 7.45 10.48 -4.50
N GLN A 384 7.83 9.26 -4.91
CA GLN A 384 8.10 8.91 -6.31
C GLN A 384 6.84 8.96 -7.18
N TYR A 385 5.70 8.52 -6.66
CA TYR A 385 4.44 8.46 -7.42
C TYR A 385 4.00 9.84 -7.96
N TYR A 386 4.22 10.90 -7.19
CA TYR A 386 3.88 12.28 -7.59
C TYR A 386 5.08 13.14 -7.96
N ASN A 387 6.29 12.58 -7.97
CA ASN A 387 7.54 13.33 -8.09
C ASN A 387 7.60 14.51 -7.09
N ASN A 388 7.34 14.25 -5.80
CA ASN A 388 7.24 15.27 -4.76
C ASN A 388 7.84 14.81 -3.42
N ILE A 389 9.01 15.36 -3.07
CA ILE A 389 9.75 15.03 -1.84
C ILE A 389 9.00 15.40 -0.53
N HIS A 390 8.06 16.34 -0.58
CA HIS A 390 7.27 16.74 0.60
C HIS A 390 6.13 15.75 0.89
N TYR A 391 5.81 14.87 -0.06
CA TYR A 391 4.83 13.82 0.10
C TYR A 391 5.46 12.62 0.83
N ASN A 392 5.58 12.73 2.14
CA ASN A 392 6.17 11.73 3.03
C ASN A 392 5.31 11.50 4.28
N GLY A 393 5.68 10.52 5.11
CA GLY A 393 4.90 10.11 6.28
C GLY A 393 4.74 11.16 7.37
N ILE A 394 5.75 11.99 7.63
CA ILE A 394 5.66 13.06 8.65
C ILE A 394 4.65 14.11 8.20
N THR A 395 4.75 14.57 6.94
CA THR A 395 3.78 15.49 6.35
C THR A 395 2.37 14.89 6.38
N GLY A 396 2.26 13.58 6.11
CA GLY A 396 1.00 12.85 6.18
C GLY A 396 0.33 12.91 7.55
N ILE A 397 1.06 12.59 8.62
CA ILE A 397 0.52 12.68 9.99
C ILE A 397 0.01 14.09 10.27
N ILE A 398 0.79 15.11 9.93
CA ILE A 398 0.42 16.52 10.16
C ILE A 398 -0.86 16.87 9.38
N VAL A 399 -0.93 16.54 8.09
CA VAL A 399 -2.05 16.90 7.21
C VAL A 399 -3.33 16.18 7.60
N LEU A 400 -3.25 14.90 8.00
CA LEU A 400 -4.40 14.14 8.49
C LEU A 400 -4.97 14.76 9.76
N ILE A 401 -4.12 15.11 10.74
CA ILE A 401 -4.55 15.76 11.98
C ILE A 401 -5.13 17.15 11.71
N VAL A 402 -4.44 17.98 10.92
CA VAL A 402 -4.87 19.34 10.58
C VAL A 402 -6.20 19.32 9.85
N THR A 403 -6.38 18.39 8.90
CA THR A 403 -7.64 18.22 8.16
C THR A 403 -8.77 17.82 9.10
N ALA A 404 -8.52 16.88 10.02
CA ALA A 404 -9.53 16.48 11.01
C ALA A 404 -9.99 17.68 11.87
N VAL A 405 -9.04 18.48 12.36
CA VAL A 405 -9.32 19.67 13.18
C VAL A 405 -10.06 20.74 12.38
N ILE A 406 -9.59 21.11 11.19
CA ILE A 406 -10.20 22.15 10.36
C ILE A 406 -11.62 21.74 9.97
N CYS A 407 -11.82 20.51 9.49
CA CYS A 407 -13.15 20.03 9.08
C CYS A 407 -14.14 20.06 10.26
N TYR A 408 -13.71 19.62 11.45
CA TYR A 408 -14.54 19.69 12.64
C TYR A 408 -14.89 21.13 13.05
N ILE A 409 -13.92 22.05 13.02
CA ILE A 409 -14.16 23.46 13.36
C ILE A 409 -15.16 24.09 12.38
N VAL A 410 -14.99 23.85 11.08
CA VAL A 410 -15.92 24.33 10.04
C VAL A 410 -17.31 23.77 10.29
N SER A 411 -17.44 22.47 10.61
CA SER A 411 -18.72 21.87 11.00
C SER A 411 -19.36 22.54 12.20
N ASP A 412 -18.61 22.81 13.28
CA ASP A 412 -19.15 23.44 14.48
C ASP A 412 -19.64 24.86 14.21
N ILE A 413 -18.88 25.66 13.45
CA ILE A 413 -19.25 27.03 13.08
C ILE A 413 -20.54 27.03 12.25
N ILE A 414 -20.62 26.19 11.23
CA ILE A 414 -21.79 26.13 10.34
C ILE A 414 -23.02 25.66 11.11
N PHE A 415 -22.89 24.60 11.92
CA PHE A 415 -24.02 24.04 12.65
C PHE A 415 -24.54 24.96 13.76
N THR A 416 -23.66 25.71 14.42
CA THR A 416 -24.05 26.64 15.49
C THR A 416 -24.72 27.90 14.95
N ARG A 417 -24.29 28.37 13.77
CA ARG A 417 -24.86 29.57 13.12
C ARG A 417 -26.10 29.30 12.27
N LYS A 418 -26.44 28.03 12.02
CA LYS A 418 -27.64 27.68 11.23
C LYS A 418 -28.91 28.01 12.03
N ASP A 419 -29.69 28.95 11.54
CA ASP A 419 -31.03 29.20 12.05
C ASP A 419 -31.98 28.13 11.50
N PHE A 420 -32.49 27.32 12.41
CA PHE A 420 -33.44 26.25 12.13
C PHE A 420 -34.90 26.69 12.33
N ALA A 421 -35.11 27.99 12.61
CA ALA A 421 -36.42 28.60 12.70
C ALA A 421 -36.85 29.09 11.31
N ALA A 422 -37.49 28.22 10.55
CA ALA A 422 -38.40 28.56 9.45
C ALA A 422 -39.63 27.64 9.54
#